data_AF-A0A946EB02-F1
#
_entry.id   AF-A0A946EB02-F1
#
_cell.length_a   1.000
_cell.length_b   1.000
_cell.length_c   1.000
_cell.angle_alpha   90.00
_cell.angle_beta   90.00
_cell.angle_gamma   90.00
#
_symmetry.space_group_name_H-M   'P 1'
#
loop_
_entity.id
_entity.type
_entity.pdbx_description
1 polymer ?
#
loop_
_entity_poly.entity_id
_entity_poly.type
_entity_poly.pdbx_seq_one_letter_code
_entity_poly.pdbx_strand_id
1 'polypeptide(L)' 'MYDVIIVGAGAAGLMAAISAGRNGKRALIIEHTNKIGEKIRISGGGRCN' A
#
# COMPACT_ATOMS: atom_id res chain seq x y z
N MET A 1 16.87 3.19 -8.69
CA MET A 1 16.24 4.53 -8.55
C MET A 1 14.73 4.34 -8.64
N TYR A 2 13.97 5.03 -7.81
CA TYR A 2 12.50 4.99 -7.79
C TYR A 2 11.96 6.38 -8.16
N ASP A 3 10.82 6.42 -8.82
CA ASP A 3 10.17 7.67 -9.22
C ASP A 3 9.21 8.17 -8.13
N VAL A 4 8.65 7.25 -7.33
CA VAL A 4 7.72 7.54 -6.22
C VAL A 4 8.07 6.67 -5.02
N ILE A 5 8.10 7.27 -3.83
CA ILE A 5 8.24 6.55 -2.56
C ILE A 5 6.96 6.75 -1.75
N ILE A 6 6.40 5.66 -1.24
CA ILE A 6 5.16 5.62 -0.48
C ILE A 6 5.48 5.05 0.91
N VAL A 7 5.10 5.78 1.95
CA VAL A 7 5.29 5.34 3.34
C VAL A 7 3.96 4.86 3.90
N GLY A 8 3.89 3.57 4.20
CA GLY A 8 2.71 2.85 4.66
C GLY A 8 2.08 1.99 3.56
N ALA A 9 1.92 0.69 3.84
CA ALA A 9 1.28 -0.30 2.98
C ALA A 9 -0.14 -0.65 3.45
N GLY A 10 -0.90 0.37 3.88
CA GLY A 10 -2.35 0.29 4.10
C GLY A 10 -3.14 0.48 2.80
N ALA A 11 -4.48 0.57 2.90
CA ALA A 11 -5.36 0.65 1.73
C ALA A 11 -4.99 1.81 0.78
N ALA A 12 -4.79 3.01 1.34
CA ALA A 12 -4.43 4.19 0.56
C ALA A 12 -3.05 4.06 -0.10
N GLY A 13 -2.04 3.56 0.61
CA GLY A 13 -0.68 3.41 0.09
C GLY A 13 -0.60 2.37 -1.04
N LEU A 14 -1.32 1.25 -0.89
CA LEU A 14 -1.42 0.23 -1.94
C LEU A 14 -2.14 0.78 -3.18
N MET A 15 -3.24 1.53 -3.01
CA MET A 15 -3.92 2.19 -4.14
C MET A 15 -3.04 3.22 -4.83
N ALA A 16 -2.27 4.00 -4.07
CA ALA A 16 -1.31 4.97 -4.62
C ALA A 16 -0.22 4.26 -5.44
N ALA A 17 0.32 3.15 -4.95
CA ALA A 17 1.34 2.38 -5.65
C ALA A 17 0.80 1.77 -6.97
N ILE A 18 -0.43 1.25 -6.96
CA ILE A 18 -1.11 0.75 -8.15
C ILE A 18 -1.27 1.88 -9.18
N SER A 19 -1.73 3.05 -8.74
CA SER A 19 -1.88 4.22 -9.61
C SER A 19 -0.54 4.66 -10.21
N ALA A 20 0.53 4.70 -9.41
CA ALA A 20 1.87 5.03 -9.89
C ALA A 20 2.37 4.02 -10.94
N GLY A 21 2.21 2.73 -10.68
CA GLY A 21 2.58 1.67 -11.62
C GLY A 21 1.79 1.74 -12.94
N ARG A 22 0.48 2.02 -12.88
CA ARG A 22 -0.36 2.26 -14.07
C ARG A 22 0.10 3.46 -14.91
N ASN A 23 0.74 4.44 -14.29
CA ASN A 23 1.34 5.59 -14.97
C ASN A 23 2.81 5.36 -15.38
N GLY A 24 3.28 4.11 -15.37
CA GLY A 24 4.64 3.75 -15.79
C GLY A 24 5.74 4.19 -14.82
N LYS A 25 5.39 4.51 -13.57
CA LYS A 25 6.36 4.92 -12.53
C LYS A 25 6.82 3.73 -11.71
N ARG A 26 8.12 3.68 -11.40
CA ARG A 26 8.69 2.73 -10.44
C ARG A 26 8.42 3.23 -9.02
N ALA A 27 7.51 2.56 -8.31
CA ALA A 27 7.17 2.89 -6.94
C ALA A 27 7.90 1.98 -5.94
N LEU A 28 8.35 2.56 -4.82
CA LEU A 28 8.80 1.84 -3.63
C LEU A 28 7.80 2.08 -2.50
N ILE A 29 7.33 1.01 -1.85
CA ILE A 29 6.53 1.10 -0.63
C ILE A 29 7.40 0.71 0.56
N ILE A 30 7.35 1.49 1.64
CA ILE A 30 8.01 1.19 2.90
C ILE A 30 6.95 0.98 3.96
N GLU A 31 7.01 -0.13 4.67
CA GLU A 31 6.09 -0.50 5.74
C GLU A 31 6.90 -0.95 6.96
N HIS A 32 6.49 -0.50 8.14
CA HIS A 32 7.19 -0.81 9.39
C HIS A 32 6.63 -2.08 10.07
N THR A 33 5.41 -2.46 9.73
CA THR A 33 4.75 -3.68 10.22
C THR A 33 5.26 -4.92 9.47
N ASN A 34 5.16 -6.08 10.12
CA ASN A 34 5.64 -7.36 9.54
C ASN A 34 4.84 -7.81 8.32
N LYS A 35 3.60 -7.32 8.15
CA LYS A 35 2.71 -7.69 7.04
C LYS A 35 2.00 -6.43 6.55
N ILE A 36 1.91 -6.28 5.24
CA ILE A 36 1.15 -5.19 4.63
C ILE A 36 -0.36 -5.36 4.90
N GLY A 37 -1.11 -4.26 4.88
CA GLY A 37 -2.57 -4.31 4.97
C GLY A 37 -3.13 -4.83 6.29
N GLU A 38 -2.38 -4.85 7.39
CA GLU A 38 -2.88 -5.36 8.69
C GLU A 38 -4.21 -4.70 9.13
N LYS A 39 -4.37 -3.38 8.92
CA LYS A 39 -5.66 -2.70 9.18
C LYS A 39 -6.78 -3.14 8.23
N ILE A 40 -6.47 -3.47 6.98
CA ILE A 40 -7.45 -4.01 6.02
C ILE A 40 -7.88 -5.41 6.46
N ARG A 41 -6.92 -6.23 6.88
CA ARG A 41 -7.15 -7.61 7.33
C ARG A 41 -8.12 -7.69 8.51
N ILE A 42 -8.08 -6.72 9.42
CA ILE A 42 -8.96 -6.69 10.60
C ILE A 42 -10.21 -5.82 10.42
N SER A 43 -10.35 -5.06 9.33
CA SER A 43 -11.50 -4.17 9.16
C SER A 43 -12.81 -4.95 8.98
N GLY A 44 -13.93 -4.35 9.41
CA GLY A 44 -15.25 -4.98 9.36
C GLY A 44 -15.35 -6.28 10.18
N GLY A 45 -14.54 -6.43 11.24
CA GLY A 45 -14.45 -7.68 12.00
C GLY A 45 -13.76 -8.81 11.23
N GLY A 46 -12.83 -8.48 10.33
CA GLY A 46 -12.13 -9.43 9.47
C GLY A 46 -12.78 -9.69 8.11
N ARG A 47 -13.83 -8.93 7.77
CA ARG A 47 -14.59 -9.08 6.52
C ARG A 47 -14.16 -8.11 5.42
N CYS A 48 -13.33 -7.12 5.75
CA CYS A 48 -12.88 -6.10 4.81
C CYS A 48 -14.05 -5.35 4.13
N ASN A 49 -14.77 -4.55 4.92
CA ASN A 49 -15.86 -3.69 4.42
C ASN A 49 -15.35 -2.45 3.67
#